data_AF-A0A7C5PS31-F1
#
_entry.id   AF-A0A7C5PS31-F1
#
_cell.length_a   1.000
_cell.length_b   1.000
_cell.length_c   1.000
_cell.angle_alpha   90.00
_cell.angle_beta   90.00
_cell.angle_gamma   90.00
#
_symmetry.space_group_name_H-M   'P 1'
#
loop_
_entity.id
_entity.type
_entity.pdbx_description
1 polymer ?
#
loop_
_entity_poly.entity_id
_entity_poly.type
_entity_poly.pdbx_seq_one_letter_code
_entity_poly.pdbx_strand_id
1 'polypeptide(L)'
;NGGNIYSSTFYMATGFHGFHVIVGTIFLTVCLFRALKGDFTPKQHFGFEAAAWYWHFVDVVWLFLFSAVYVWGSWGAVIPEG
;
A
#
# COMPACT_ATOMS: atom_id res chain seq x y z
N ASN A 1 -7.89 18.05 -23.25
CA ASN A 1 -7.96 18.19 -21.78
C ASN A 1 -8.17 16.89 -20.98
N GLY A 2 -8.23 15.70 -21.60
CA GLY A 2 -8.40 14.42 -20.86
C GLY A 2 -7.15 13.82 -20.22
N GLY A 3 -5.94 14.13 -20.71
CA GLY A 3 -4.68 13.54 -20.19
C GLY A 3 -4.28 13.98 -18.77
N ASN A 4 -4.83 15.11 -18.31
CA ASN A 4 -4.56 15.63 -16.97
C ASN A 4 -5.33 14.87 -15.87
N ILE A 5 -6.53 14.35 -16.17
CA ILE A 5 -7.38 13.68 -15.18
C ILE A 5 -6.82 12.29 -14.84
N TYR A 6 -6.50 11.47 -15.85
CA TYR A 6 -5.91 10.14 -15.63
C TYR A 6 -4.61 10.22 -14.82
N SER A 7 -3.73 11.14 -15.20
CA SER A 7 -2.45 11.36 -14.50
C SER A 7 -2.68 11.89 -13.08
N SER A 8 -3.57 12.87 -12.89
CA SER A 8 -3.86 13.44 -11.56
C SER A 8 -4.49 12.41 -10.61
N THR A 9 -5.44 11.61 -11.09
CA THR A 9 -6.05 10.52 -10.31
C THR A 9 -5.02 9.44 -9.98
N PHE A 10 -4.14 9.09 -10.93
CA PHE A 10 -3.05 8.14 -10.70
C PHE A 10 -2.08 8.63 -9.63
N TYR A 11 -1.59 9.88 -9.71
CA TYR A 11 -0.68 10.44 -8.72
C TYR A 11 -1.33 10.59 -7.35
N MET A 12 -2.61 10.99 -7.29
CA MET A 12 -3.36 11.07 -6.03
C MET A 12 -3.53 9.70 -5.39
N ALA A 13 -3.95 8.68 -6.15
CA ALA A 13 -4.18 7.34 -5.63
C ALA A 13 -2.86 6.66 -5.20
N THR A 14 -1.81 6.79 -6.01
CA THR A 14 -0.47 6.27 -5.70
C THR A 14 0.16 7.00 -4.52
N GLY A 15 0.01 8.33 -4.44
CA GLY A 15 0.52 9.14 -3.33
C GLY A 15 -0.17 8.82 -2.00
N PHE A 16 -1.49 8.67 -2.01
CA PHE A 16 -2.25 8.25 -0.83
C PHE A 16 -1.84 6.84 -0.37
N HIS A 17 -1.63 5.92 -1.31
CA HIS A 17 -1.14 4.59 -1.00
C HIS A 17 0.28 4.62 -0.39
N GLY A 18 1.21 5.39 -1.00
CA GLY A 18 2.56 5.57 -0.47
C GLY A 18 2.58 6.13 0.96
N PHE A 19 1.68 7.06 1.27
CA PHE A 19 1.50 7.55 2.63
C PHE A 19 1.09 6.42 3.60
N HIS A 20 0.16 5.54 3.21
CA HIS A 20 -0.25 4.40 4.05
C HIS A 20 0.88 3.40 4.27
N VAL A 21 1.70 3.13 3.25
CA VAL A 21 2.91 2.28 3.39
C VAL A 21 3.89 2.88 4.41
N ILE A 22 4.11 4.20 4.38
CA ILE A 22 4.99 4.89 5.34
C ILE A 22 4.43 4.78 6.76
N VAL A 23 3.13 5.00 6.95
CA VAL A 23 2.48 4.84 8.26
C VAL A 23 2.60 3.39 8.76
N GLY A 24 2.40 2.40 7.87
CA GLY A 24 2.54 0.97 8.22
C GLY A 24 3.95 0.56 8.59
N THR A 25 4.96 1.08 7.88
CA THR A 25 6.37 0.80 8.20
C THR A 25 6.79 1.45 9.52
N ILE A 26 6.32 2.67 9.83
CA ILE A 26 6.53 3.30 11.14
C ILE A 26 5.86 2.47 12.25
N PHE A 27 4.63 2.01 12.04
CA PHE A 27 3.91 1.19 13.01
C PHE A 27 4.63 -0.12 13.32
N LEU A 28 5.09 -0.84 12.27
CA LEU A 28 5.93 -2.03 12.42
C LEU A 28 7.26 -1.73 13.10
N THR A 29 7.91 -0.62 12.75
CA THR A 29 9.18 -0.20 13.34
C THR A 29 9.01 0.08 14.83
N VAL A 30 7.94 0.74 15.26
CA VAL A 30 7.61 0.95 16.68
C VAL A 30 7.35 -0.37 17.39
N CYS A 31 6.62 -1.29 16.78
CA CYS A 31 6.43 -2.65 17.31
C CYS A 31 7.76 -3.41 17.45
N LEU A 32 8.66 -3.29 16.47
CA LEU A 32 9.99 -3.90 16.48
C LEU A 32 10.90 -3.30 17.58
N PHE A 33 10.97 -1.98 17.70
CA PHE A 33 11.72 -1.33 18.77
C PHE A 33 11.19 -1.69 20.15
N ARG A 34 9.86 -1.80 20.30
CA ARG A 34 9.23 -2.26 21.54
C ARG A 34 9.55 -3.73 21.83
N ALA A 35 9.73 -4.57 20.80
CA ALA A 35 10.16 -5.97 20.91
C ALA A 35 11.61 -6.11 21.34
N LEU A 36 12.50 -5.31 20.75
CA LEU A 36 13.93 -5.31 21.08
C LEU A 36 14.22 -4.79 22.49
N LYS A 37 13.34 -3.93 23.04
CA LYS A 37 13.48 -3.39 24.40
C LYS A 37 13.12 -4.39 25.52
N GLY A 38 12.69 -5.61 25.18
CA GLY A 38 12.47 -6.70 26.15
C GLY A 38 11.12 -6.69 26.88
N ASP A 39 10.20 -5.77 26.52
CA ASP A 39 8.83 -5.71 27.07
C ASP A 39 7.90 -6.82 26.53
N PHE A 40 8.39 -7.73 25.67
CA PHE A 40 7.57 -8.79 25.10
C PHE A 40 7.56 -10.03 25.98
N THR A 41 6.68 -10.00 26.98
CA THR A 41 6.11 -11.23 27.53
C THR A 41 5.26 -11.91 26.45
N PRO A 42 5.26 -13.25 26.32
CA PRO A 42 4.49 -14.05 25.34
C PRO A 42 2.96 -14.02 25.55
N LYS A 43 2.40 -12.84 25.86
CA LYS A 43 0.97 -12.51 25.92
C LYS A 43 0.63 -11.21 25.17
N GLN A 44 1.61 -10.39 24.78
CA GLN A 44 1.38 -9.11 24.08
C GLN A 44 1.74 -9.14 22.59
N HIS A 45 1.45 -10.25 21.90
CA HIS A 45 1.62 -10.38 20.43
C HIS A 45 0.61 -9.56 19.63
N PHE A 46 -0.42 -8.99 20.28
CA PHE A 46 -1.48 -8.24 19.59
C PHE A 46 -0.95 -7.05 18.79
N GLY A 47 0.14 -6.41 19.25
CA GLY A 47 0.77 -5.32 18.50
C GLY A 47 1.43 -5.81 17.20
N PHE A 48 2.02 -7.00 17.20
CA PHE A 48 2.63 -7.60 16.00
C PHE A 48 1.55 -8.16 15.06
N GLU A 49 0.53 -8.81 15.62
CA GLU A 49 -0.62 -9.31 14.86
C GLU A 49 -1.35 -8.16 14.18
N ALA A 50 -1.70 -7.08 14.91
CA ALA A 50 -2.33 -5.89 14.34
C ALA A 50 -1.45 -5.22 13.25
N ALA A 51 -0.13 -5.21 13.42
CA ALA A 51 0.77 -4.67 12.41
C ALA A 51 0.87 -5.56 11.16
N ALA A 52 0.83 -6.89 11.32
CA ALA A 52 0.76 -7.82 10.19
C ALA A 52 -0.57 -7.67 9.42
N TRP A 53 -1.70 -7.53 10.13
CA TRP A 53 -3.01 -7.22 9.53
C TRP A 53 -3.00 -5.89 8.79
N TYR A 54 -2.41 -4.84 9.37
CA TYR A 54 -2.27 -3.54 8.69
C TYR A 54 -1.40 -3.65 7.44
N TRP A 55 -0.29 -4.37 7.51
CA TRP A 55 0.60 -4.55 6.37
C TRP A 55 -0.06 -5.35 5.24
N HIS A 56 -0.77 -6.43 5.58
CA HIS A 56 -1.54 -7.22 4.60
C HIS A 56 -2.66 -6.40 3.96
N PHE A 57 -3.36 -5.55 4.73
CA PHE A 57 -4.36 -4.65 4.17
C PHE A 57 -3.74 -3.68 3.14
N VAL A 58 -2.59 -3.10 3.47
CA VAL A 58 -1.86 -2.21 2.54
C VAL A 58 -1.45 -2.97 1.28
N ASP A 59 -0.89 -4.18 1.40
CA ASP A 59 -0.48 -5.00 0.25
C ASP A 59 -1.64 -5.34 -0.70
N VAL A 60 -2.80 -5.76 -0.16
CA VAL A 60 -3.99 -6.05 -0.97
C VAL A 60 -4.46 -4.82 -1.75
N VAL A 61 -4.54 -3.65 -1.11
CA VAL A 61 -4.92 -2.39 -1.79
C VAL A 61 -3.94 -2.06 -2.90
N TRP A 62 -2.64 -2.30 -2.70
CA TRP A 62 -1.62 -2.07 -3.73
C TRP A 62 -1.82 -2.97 -4.94
N LEU A 63 -2.05 -4.27 -4.74
CA LEU A 63 -2.25 -5.23 -5.82
C LEU A 63 -3.48 -4.89 -6.65
N PHE A 64 -4.59 -4.46 -6.02
CA PHE A 64 -5.78 -3.99 -6.74
C PHE A 64 -5.52 -2.71 -7.53
N LEU A 65 -4.82 -1.74 -6.94
CA LEU A 65 -4.50 -0.46 -7.61
C LEU A 65 -3.51 -0.67 -8.76
N PHE A 66 -2.49 -1.49 -8.57
CA PHE A 66 -1.53 -1.89 -9.61
C PHE A 66 -2.24 -2.62 -10.75
N SER A 67 -3.11 -3.58 -10.45
CA SER A 67 -3.89 -4.29 -11.47
C SER A 67 -4.80 -3.34 -12.24
N ALA A 68 -5.52 -2.45 -11.55
CA ALA A 68 -6.39 -1.47 -12.20
C ALA A 68 -5.61 -0.45 -13.04
N VAL A 69 -4.41 -0.03 -12.66
CA VAL A 69 -3.63 0.94 -13.46
C VAL A 69 -2.88 0.25 -14.59
N TYR A 70 -2.15 -0.82 -14.30
CA TYR A 70 -1.27 -1.46 -15.28
C TYR A 70 -2.03 -2.42 -16.20
N VAL A 71 -2.99 -3.19 -15.70
CA VAL A 71 -3.75 -4.12 -16.56
C VAL A 71 -4.80 -3.32 -17.35
N TRP A 72 -5.64 -2.52 -16.70
CA TRP A 72 -6.69 -1.77 -17.41
C TRP A 72 -6.14 -0.58 -18.20
N GLY A 73 -5.16 0.15 -17.65
CA GLY A 73 -4.51 1.27 -18.36
C GLY A 73 -3.66 0.82 -19.54
N SER A 74 -2.98 -0.34 -19.47
CA SER A 74 -2.28 -0.91 -20.63
C SER A 74 -3.23 -1.51 -21.66
N TRP A 75 -4.37 -2.08 -21.24
CA TRP A 75 -5.38 -2.61 -22.16
C TRP A 75 -6.10 -1.50 -22.93
N GLY A 76 -6.15 -0.28 -22.40
CA GLY A 76 -6.67 0.91 -23.07
C GLY A 76 -5.79 1.44 -24.22
N ALA A 77 -4.57 0.89 -24.40
CA ALA A 77 -3.71 1.15 -25.53
C ALA A 77 -3.77 -0.01 -26.54
N VAL A 78 -4.98 -0.47 -26.90
CA VAL A 78 -5.16 -1.13 -28.19
C VAL A 78 -4.95 -0.06 -29.25
N ILE A 79 -3.74 -0.06 -29.79
CA ILE A 79 -3.30 0.66 -30.97
C ILE A 79 -4.39 0.47 -32.03
N PRO A 80 -4.95 1.54 -32.64
CA PRO A 80 -5.73 1.37 -33.85
C PRO A 80 -4.81 0.74 -34.89
N GLU A 81 -5.02 -0.55 -35.17
CA GLU A 81 -4.43 -1.17 -36.34
C GLU A 81 -5.17 -0.64 -37.57
N GLY A 82 -4.47 0.12 -38.41
CA GLY A 82 -4.95 0.60 -39.73
C GLY A 82 -5.09 2.10 -39.84
#